data_AF-A0A2W5Z0U9-F1
#
_entry.id   AF-A0A2W5Z0U9-F1
#
_cell.length_a   1.000
_cell.length_b   1.000
_cell.length_c   1.000
_cell.angle_alpha   90.00
_cell.angle_beta   90.00
_cell.angle_gamma   90.00
#
_symmetry.space_group_name_H-M   'P 1'
#
loop_
_entity.id
_entity.type
_entity.pdbx_description
1 polymer ?
#
loop_
_entity_poly.entity_id
_entity_poly.type
_entity_poly.pdbx_seq_one_letter_code
_entity_poly.pdbx_strand_id
1 'polypeptide(L)'
;MPYSPAKLGPSPILASFTRVKIDRASFAALALLAGAWTWAIWSCAEHWRGNPNYSYGWIVPVLMVAFAVRRFASVPATNMDRFHQNFPLWLSLALLVLAPVFFGVEFAREQVLHPMIVTWLIALFPVVLTLAFCWLAGGANLLRAELFPVLFFLTAVPWPPRFEQPITAGLMNTVAAATTVLLHLCGITAHTSGGAITLRKGVVGITEACSGIRSLQSGIMFGLAMGEWFRLRPLKRLALLAIAIGLALGTNLIRTFVLSLQAEWHGIAAVEKIHDLTGSLVVTAMVVAIWLCGRLLRGRVAAVPALDFGKIKERWFGLSRNLSGGIALAAVALFIAGVLGVAAAQITSARMEARDRTQTRAWFSLRDDSGVAQTRIDFPRDVWQELHPSSGEAIRVRDPRLGYAESYHFFWKPSPWNRFVLVHRPDICMPGVGWQSAGGPEPVRVSLSGRDVQLYIFKFHRGEIEALQLWGVWRNGDPVPLDYQPDQVLRATAAPPEMHLEGKRRSATEIVSCVIAGDARRPPEPQRALAILRALFHYQPGDGG
;
A
#
# COMPACT_ATOMS: atom_id res chain seq x y z
N MET A 1 -70.76 -0.41 6.49
CA MET A 1 -69.82 -1.45 6.97
C MET A 1 -68.42 -0.83 7.04
N PRO A 2 -67.76 -0.78 8.20
CA PRO A 2 -66.41 -0.22 8.29
C PRO A 2 -65.37 -1.26 7.89
N TYR A 3 -64.39 -0.83 7.09
CA TYR A 3 -63.26 -1.61 6.61
C TYR A 3 -62.26 -1.81 7.77
N SER A 4 -61.98 -3.06 8.15
CA SER A 4 -60.94 -3.39 9.14
C SER A 4 -59.58 -3.51 8.43
N PRO A 5 -58.52 -2.80 8.86
CA PRO A 5 -57.19 -3.01 8.29
C PRO A 5 -56.63 -4.34 8.77
N ALA A 6 -56.36 -5.24 7.83
CA ALA A 6 -55.62 -6.47 8.08
C ALA A 6 -54.29 -6.14 8.77
N LYS A 7 -54.12 -6.62 10.01
CA LYS A 7 -52.82 -6.60 10.70
C LYS A 7 -51.83 -7.39 9.84
N LEU A 8 -50.97 -6.70 9.08
CA LEU A 8 -49.76 -7.30 8.56
C LEU A 8 -48.94 -7.75 9.77
N GLY A 9 -49.02 -9.03 10.11
CA GLY A 9 -48.05 -9.65 11.01
C GLY A 9 -46.64 -9.45 10.45
N PRO A 10 -45.60 -9.39 11.31
CA PRO A 10 -44.22 -9.32 10.84
C PRO A 10 -43.97 -10.44 9.83
N SER A 11 -43.28 -10.11 8.73
CA SER A 11 -42.97 -11.08 7.68
C SER A 11 -42.40 -12.37 8.29
N PRO A 12 -42.75 -13.56 7.76
CA PRO A 12 -42.27 -14.85 8.27
C PRO A 12 -40.73 -14.94 8.34
N ILE A 13 -40.04 -14.09 7.58
CA ILE A 13 -38.59 -13.90 7.61
C ILE A 13 -38.16 -13.33 8.97
N LEU A 14 -38.74 -12.20 9.42
CA LEU A 14 -38.40 -11.54 10.70
C LEU A 14 -38.76 -12.37 11.94
N ALA A 15 -39.90 -13.08 11.90
CA ALA A 15 -40.30 -13.97 13.00
C ALA A 15 -39.40 -15.21 13.14
N SER A 16 -38.73 -15.64 12.07
CA SER A 16 -37.80 -16.77 12.11
C SER A 16 -36.45 -16.43 12.76
N PHE A 17 -36.07 -15.15 12.84
CA PHE A 17 -34.79 -14.72 13.42
C PHE A 17 -34.82 -14.68 14.97
N THR A 18 -35.99 -14.53 15.59
CA THR A 18 -36.11 -14.26 17.03
C THR A 18 -36.18 -15.51 17.93
N ARG A 19 -36.30 -16.73 17.36
CA ARG A 19 -36.40 -18.00 18.11
C ARG A 19 -35.24 -18.95 17.86
N VAL A 20 -34.03 -18.42 17.75
CA VAL A 20 -32.84 -19.22 17.53
C VAL A 20 -31.90 -19.06 18.72
N LYS A 21 -31.65 -20.14 19.47
CA LYS A 21 -30.57 -20.20 20.46
C LYS A 21 -29.30 -20.73 19.78
N ILE A 22 -28.35 -19.84 19.48
CA ILE A 22 -26.98 -20.22 19.12
C ILE A 22 -26.33 -20.79 20.38
N ASP A 23 -25.68 -21.95 20.28
CA ASP A 23 -24.93 -22.51 21.41
C ASP A 23 -23.75 -21.62 21.80
N ARG A 24 -23.43 -21.56 23.09
CA ARG A 24 -22.35 -20.73 23.65
C ARG A 24 -21.00 -21.01 22.98
N ALA A 25 -20.74 -22.27 22.60
CA ALA A 25 -19.49 -22.64 21.94
C ALA A 25 -19.33 -22.02 20.55
N SER A 26 -20.42 -22.02 19.79
CA SER A 26 -20.43 -21.42 18.46
C SER A 26 -20.37 -19.91 18.51
N PHE A 27 -21.06 -19.30 19.47
CA PHE A 27 -20.96 -17.87 19.67
C PHE A 27 -19.51 -17.44 19.99
N ALA A 28 -18.81 -18.18 20.87
CA ALA A 28 -17.42 -17.91 21.20
C ALA A 28 -16.48 -18.01 19.99
N ALA A 29 -16.59 -19.08 19.19
CA ALA A 29 -15.78 -19.25 17.98
C ALA A 29 -16.04 -18.13 16.96
N LEU A 30 -17.29 -17.72 16.80
CA LEU A 30 -17.66 -16.62 15.89
C LEU A 30 -17.19 -15.26 16.39
N ALA A 31 -17.26 -15.01 17.69
CA ALA A 31 -16.72 -13.79 18.29
C ALA A 31 -15.20 -13.70 18.08
N LEU A 32 -14.49 -14.82 18.26
CA LEU A 32 -13.05 -14.89 17.97
C LEU A 32 -12.75 -14.63 16.48
N LEU A 33 -13.46 -15.29 15.56
CA LEU A 33 -13.28 -15.09 14.13
C LEU A 33 -13.60 -13.64 13.72
N ALA A 34 -14.70 -13.08 14.20
CA ALA A 34 -15.10 -11.70 13.94
C ALA A 34 -14.06 -10.71 14.48
N GLY A 35 -13.55 -10.93 15.70
CA GLY A 35 -12.49 -10.13 16.29
C GLY A 35 -11.19 -10.20 15.48
N ALA A 36 -10.76 -11.40 15.10
CA ALA A 36 -9.55 -11.62 14.33
C ALA A 36 -9.64 -10.99 12.92
N TRP A 37 -10.77 -11.15 12.23
CA TRP A 37 -11.01 -10.49 10.94
C TRP A 37 -11.10 -8.98 11.07
N THR A 38 -11.72 -8.46 12.13
CA THR A 38 -11.78 -7.02 12.40
C THR A 38 -10.38 -6.46 12.62
N TRP A 39 -9.53 -7.15 13.38
CA TRP A 39 -8.13 -6.77 13.57
C TRP A 39 -7.37 -6.73 12.24
N ALA A 40 -7.45 -7.78 11.41
CA ALA A 40 -6.79 -7.82 10.11
C ALA A 40 -7.31 -6.75 9.13
N ILE A 41 -8.63 -6.55 9.05
CA ILE A 41 -9.24 -5.49 8.23
C ILE A 41 -8.77 -4.12 8.72
N TRP A 42 -8.75 -3.88 10.02
CA TRP A 42 -8.31 -2.61 10.58
C TRP A 42 -6.82 -2.33 10.31
N SER A 43 -5.96 -3.34 10.46
CA SER A 43 -4.53 -3.24 10.11
C SER A 43 -4.30 -2.93 8.64
N CYS A 44 -5.11 -3.48 7.72
CA CYS A 44 -5.01 -3.21 6.29
C CYS A 44 -5.69 -1.88 5.89
N ALA A 45 -6.76 -1.48 6.60
CA ALA A 45 -7.54 -0.27 6.31
C ALA A 45 -6.74 1.03 6.42
N GLU A 46 -5.67 1.04 7.23
CA GLU A 46 -4.70 2.13 7.22
C GLU A 46 -4.19 2.33 5.78
N HIS A 47 -3.73 1.25 5.12
CA HIS A 47 -3.17 1.28 3.76
C HIS A 47 -4.21 1.55 2.69
N TRP A 48 -5.42 1.00 2.83
CA TRP A 48 -6.49 1.25 1.86
C TRP A 48 -6.98 2.70 1.85
N ARG A 49 -6.72 3.47 2.93
CA ARG A 49 -7.03 4.92 3.00
C ARG A 49 -5.84 5.78 2.57
N GLY A 50 -4.64 5.44 3.04
CA GLY A 50 -3.44 6.26 2.86
C GLY A 50 -2.70 6.01 1.56
N ASN A 51 -2.87 4.85 0.93
CA ASN A 51 -2.19 4.49 -0.31
C ASN A 51 -3.22 4.25 -1.45
N PRO A 52 -3.30 5.16 -2.43
CA PRO A 52 -4.19 5.01 -3.57
C PRO A 52 -4.01 3.72 -4.38
N ASN A 53 -2.82 3.10 -4.37
CA ASN A 53 -2.54 1.82 -5.04
C ASN A 53 -3.32 0.65 -4.42
N TYR A 54 -3.63 0.73 -3.11
CA TYR A 54 -4.38 -0.30 -2.38
C TYR A 54 -5.83 0.08 -2.08
N SER A 55 -6.34 1.17 -2.66
CA SER A 55 -7.73 1.64 -2.42
C SER A 55 -8.80 0.59 -2.73
N TYR A 56 -8.54 -0.32 -3.69
CA TYR A 56 -9.42 -1.43 -4.01
C TYR A 56 -9.61 -2.42 -2.85
N GLY A 57 -8.72 -2.43 -1.85
CA GLY A 57 -8.80 -3.35 -0.70
C GLY A 57 -10.12 -3.28 0.07
N TRP A 58 -10.82 -2.14 0.04
CA TRP A 58 -12.13 -1.97 0.69
C TRP A 58 -13.22 -2.92 0.19
N ILE A 59 -13.18 -3.33 -1.09
CA ILE A 59 -14.19 -4.25 -1.66
C ILE A 59 -13.91 -5.72 -1.33
N VAL A 60 -12.66 -6.05 -1.00
CA VAL A 60 -12.20 -7.44 -0.85
C VAL A 60 -12.88 -8.17 0.32
N PRO A 61 -13.05 -7.60 1.53
CA PRO A 61 -13.80 -8.25 2.61
C PRO A 61 -15.24 -8.56 2.23
N VAL A 62 -15.89 -7.67 1.49
CA VAL A 62 -17.28 -7.84 1.01
C VAL A 62 -17.36 -9.02 0.03
N LEU A 63 -16.43 -9.06 -0.93
CA LEU A 63 -16.33 -10.15 -1.90
C LEU A 63 -15.98 -11.49 -1.24
N MET A 64 -15.05 -11.49 -0.28
CA MET A 64 -14.71 -12.67 0.53
C MET A 64 -15.96 -13.26 1.17
N VAL A 65 -16.74 -12.44 1.89
CA VAL A 65 -17.98 -12.90 2.56
C VAL A 65 -19.00 -13.39 1.53
N ALA A 66 -19.19 -12.66 0.43
CA ALA A 66 -20.12 -13.06 -0.63
C ALA A 66 -19.73 -14.42 -1.26
N PHE A 67 -18.44 -14.64 -1.52
CA PHE A 67 -17.93 -15.90 -2.05
C PHE A 67 -18.05 -17.03 -1.02
N ALA A 68 -17.73 -16.76 0.24
CA ALA A 68 -17.83 -17.72 1.34
C ALA A 68 -19.27 -18.21 1.52
N VAL A 69 -20.23 -17.27 1.65
CA VAL A 69 -21.66 -17.61 1.78
C VAL A 69 -22.14 -18.45 0.59
N ARG A 70 -21.71 -18.10 -0.63
CA ARG A 70 -22.09 -18.83 -1.84
C ARG A 70 -21.46 -20.23 -1.91
N ARG A 71 -20.24 -20.42 -1.40
CA ARG A 71 -19.55 -21.71 -1.35
C ARG A 71 -20.13 -22.59 -0.26
N PHE A 72 -20.33 -22.05 0.95
CA PHE A 72 -21.01 -22.71 2.06
C PHE A 72 -22.38 -23.28 1.67
N ALA A 73 -23.18 -22.53 0.90
CA ALA A 73 -24.48 -22.99 0.39
C ALA A 73 -24.39 -24.16 -0.61
N SER A 74 -23.22 -24.37 -1.24
CA SER A 74 -23.03 -25.35 -2.31
C SER A 74 -22.40 -26.67 -1.85
N VAL A 75 -21.84 -26.73 -0.64
CA VAL A 75 -21.23 -27.97 -0.10
C VAL A 75 -22.32 -29.00 0.24
N PRO A 76 -22.17 -30.30 -0.07
CA PRO A 76 -23.10 -31.34 0.40
C PRO A 76 -23.10 -31.43 1.94
N ALA A 77 -24.26 -31.67 2.55
CA ALA A 77 -24.33 -31.97 3.98
C ALA A 77 -23.87 -33.42 4.21
N THR A 78 -22.56 -33.64 4.36
CA THR A 78 -22.00 -34.95 4.69
C THR A 78 -21.96 -35.14 6.21
N ASN A 79 -22.21 -36.36 6.70
CA ASN A 79 -22.21 -36.72 8.12
C ASN A 79 -21.03 -36.10 8.87
N MET A 80 -21.38 -35.18 9.76
CA MET A 80 -20.45 -34.42 10.58
C MET A 80 -20.44 -35.11 11.93
N ASP A 81 -19.48 -36.01 12.14
CA ASP A 81 -19.25 -36.53 13.49
C ASP A 81 -18.74 -35.39 14.36
N ARG A 82 -19.26 -35.29 15.59
CA ARG A 82 -18.83 -34.27 16.54
C ARG A 82 -17.33 -34.42 16.79
N PHE A 83 -16.59 -33.32 16.59
CA PHE A 83 -15.19 -33.28 16.97
C PHE A 83 -15.07 -33.10 18.49
N HIS A 84 -15.05 -34.23 19.21
CA HIS A 84 -14.92 -34.28 20.66
C HIS A 84 -13.45 -34.21 21.08
N GLN A 85 -12.87 -33.01 21.04
CA GLN A 85 -11.63 -32.72 21.79
C GLN A 85 -12.01 -31.99 23.08
N ASN A 86 -11.65 -32.58 24.22
CA ASN A 86 -11.75 -31.93 25.52
C ASN A 86 -10.45 -31.17 25.75
N PHE A 87 -10.50 -29.84 25.62
CA PHE A 87 -9.41 -28.99 26.09
C PHE A 87 -9.54 -28.84 27.60
N PRO A 88 -8.57 -29.32 28.40
CA PRO A 88 -8.62 -29.13 29.84
C PRO A 88 -8.52 -27.62 30.16
N LEU A 89 -9.18 -27.19 31.24
CA LEU A 89 -9.25 -25.78 31.65
C LEU A 89 -7.87 -25.11 31.70
N TRP A 90 -6.83 -25.82 32.17
CA TRP A 90 -5.47 -25.30 32.25
C TRP A 90 -4.86 -24.99 30.87
N LEU A 91 -5.19 -25.76 29.82
CA LEU A 91 -4.69 -25.52 28.46
C LEU A 91 -5.41 -24.32 27.82
N SER A 92 -6.69 -24.13 28.12
CA SER A 92 -7.43 -22.93 27.71
C SER A 92 -6.95 -21.69 28.47
N LEU A 93 -6.62 -21.80 29.76
CA LEU A 93 -6.01 -20.71 30.53
C LEU A 93 -4.59 -20.40 30.06
N ALA A 94 -3.82 -21.40 29.62
CA ALA A 94 -2.50 -21.20 29.03
C ALA A 94 -2.55 -20.33 27.75
N LEU A 95 -3.67 -20.29 27.03
CA LEU A 95 -3.84 -19.39 25.88
C LEU A 95 -3.87 -17.91 26.28
N LEU A 96 -4.17 -17.57 27.54
CA LEU A 96 -4.05 -16.19 28.03
C LEU A 96 -2.60 -15.70 28.02
N VAL A 97 -1.63 -16.62 28.11
CA VAL A 97 -0.19 -16.34 27.98
C VAL A 97 0.19 -15.91 26.55
N LEU A 98 -0.74 -16.00 25.59
CA LEU A 98 -0.54 -15.42 24.25
C LEU A 98 -0.83 -13.91 24.21
N ALA A 99 -1.39 -13.29 25.25
CA ALA A 99 -1.64 -11.84 25.26
C ALA A 99 -0.36 -11.00 25.02
N PRO A 100 0.80 -11.32 25.63
CA PRO A 100 2.10 -10.72 25.27
C PRO A 100 2.50 -10.91 23.80
N VAL A 101 2.12 -12.02 23.16
CA VAL A 101 2.39 -12.24 21.73
C VAL A 101 1.55 -11.31 20.87
N PHE A 102 0.24 -11.19 21.15
CA PHE A 102 -0.62 -10.22 20.47
C PHE A 102 -0.16 -8.79 20.70
N PHE A 103 0.26 -8.46 21.92
CA PHE A 103 0.91 -7.19 22.23
C PHE A 103 2.14 -6.97 21.36
N GLY A 104 3.08 -7.92 21.31
CA GLY A 104 4.32 -7.79 20.55
C GLY A 104 4.08 -7.62 19.05
N VAL A 105 3.13 -8.37 18.48
CA VAL A 105 2.75 -8.26 17.06
C VAL A 105 2.11 -6.90 16.76
N GLU A 106 1.12 -6.47 17.56
CA GLU A 106 0.46 -5.18 17.32
C GLU A 106 1.41 -4.01 17.58
N PHE A 107 2.22 -4.08 18.64
CA PHE A 107 3.24 -3.08 18.94
C PHE A 107 4.27 -3.00 17.79
N ALA A 108 4.74 -4.14 17.28
CA ALA A 108 5.64 -4.17 16.12
C ALA A 108 4.99 -3.56 14.87
N ARG A 109 3.69 -3.79 14.62
CA ARG A 109 2.97 -3.18 13.48
C ARG A 109 3.02 -1.64 13.54
N GLU A 110 2.98 -1.09 14.73
CA GLU A 110 2.99 0.36 14.92
C GLU A 110 4.40 0.96 14.92
N GLN A 111 5.40 0.23 15.43
CA GLN A 111 6.74 0.75 15.66
C GLN A 111 7.73 0.46 14.51
N VAL A 112 7.50 -0.60 13.73
CA VAL A 112 8.41 -0.99 12.64
C VAL A 112 8.20 -0.10 11.42
N LEU A 113 9.31 0.28 10.79
CA LEU A 113 9.36 1.11 9.56
C LEU A 113 8.57 0.48 8.40
N HIS A 114 8.69 -0.83 8.22
CA HIS A 114 7.98 -1.61 7.20
C HIS A 114 6.98 -2.58 7.85
N PRO A 115 5.78 -2.11 8.22
CA PRO A 115 4.80 -2.90 8.96
C PRO A 115 4.19 -4.01 8.11
N MET A 116 4.35 -4.00 6.78
CA MET A 116 3.66 -4.91 5.87
C MET A 116 3.90 -6.38 6.25
N ILE A 117 5.12 -6.79 6.60
CA ILE A 117 5.39 -8.18 7.02
C ILE A 117 4.57 -8.55 8.27
N VAL A 118 4.45 -7.63 9.22
CA VAL A 118 3.62 -7.79 10.41
C VAL A 118 2.13 -7.80 10.03
N THR A 119 1.70 -6.95 9.10
CA THR A 119 0.33 -6.95 8.56
C THR A 119 -0.01 -8.27 7.87
N TRP A 120 0.93 -8.88 7.15
CA TRP A 120 0.77 -10.22 6.58
C TRP A 120 0.62 -11.28 7.67
N LEU A 121 1.42 -11.23 8.74
CA LEU A 121 1.27 -12.13 9.89
C LEU A 121 -0.12 -11.99 10.53
N ILE A 122 -0.58 -10.76 10.75
CA ILE A 122 -1.91 -10.46 11.29
C ILE A 122 -3.02 -10.97 10.35
N ALA A 123 -2.87 -10.81 9.04
CA ALA A 123 -3.85 -11.29 8.05
C ALA A 123 -3.88 -12.82 7.93
N LEU A 124 -2.74 -13.50 8.10
CA LEU A 124 -2.66 -14.96 8.09
C LEU A 124 -3.33 -15.59 9.31
N PHE A 125 -3.37 -14.91 10.45
CA PHE A 125 -4.00 -15.41 11.67
C PHE A 125 -5.50 -15.75 11.50
N PRO A 126 -6.40 -14.84 11.09
CA PRO A 126 -7.80 -15.17 10.84
C PRO A 126 -7.98 -16.12 9.65
N VAL A 127 -7.08 -16.11 8.66
CA VAL A 127 -7.09 -17.10 7.55
C VAL A 127 -6.93 -18.51 8.09
N VAL A 128 -5.85 -18.77 8.85
CA VAL A 128 -5.58 -20.09 9.44
C VAL A 128 -6.70 -20.48 10.40
N LEU A 129 -7.16 -19.55 11.23
CA LEU A 129 -8.23 -19.81 12.19
C LEU A 129 -9.55 -20.16 11.49
N THR A 130 -9.91 -19.45 10.41
CA THR A 130 -11.12 -19.72 9.64
C THR A 130 -11.04 -21.07 8.93
N LEU A 131 -9.90 -21.40 8.30
CA LEU A 131 -9.70 -22.68 7.64
C LEU A 131 -9.71 -23.84 8.65
N ALA A 132 -9.10 -23.66 9.82
CA ALA A 132 -9.17 -24.63 10.90
C ALA A 132 -10.60 -24.82 11.39
N PHE A 133 -11.37 -23.75 11.56
CA PHE A 133 -12.80 -23.83 11.89
C PHE A 133 -13.59 -24.58 10.83
N CYS A 134 -13.38 -24.28 9.55
CA CYS A 134 -14.01 -25.00 8.43
C CYS A 134 -13.68 -26.49 8.44
N TRP A 135 -12.44 -26.86 8.71
CA TRP A 135 -12.01 -28.26 8.80
C TRP A 135 -12.61 -28.98 10.01
N LEU A 136 -12.54 -28.37 11.20
CA LEU A 136 -13.07 -28.95 12.44
C LEU A 136 -14.58 -29.14 12.38
N ALA A 137 -15.28 -28.17 11.78
CA ALA A 137 -16.72 -28.15 11.83
C ALA A 137 -17.35 -28.91 10.65
N GLY A 138 -16.78 -28.86 9.44
CA GLY A 138 -17.35 -29.47 8.23
C GLY A 138 -16.38 -30.34 7.41
N GLY A 139 -15.21 -30.68 7.97
CA GLY A 139 -14.22 -31.56 7.35
C GLY A 139 -13.54 -30.99 6.10
N ALA A 140 -12.90 -31.87 5.35
CA ALA A 140 -12.13 -31.50 4.15
C ALA A 140 -13.00 -30.88 3.03
N ASN A 141 -14.28 -31.21 2.96
CA ASN A 141 -15.18 -30.66 1.95
C ASN A 141 -15.48 -29.18 2.19
N LEU A 142 -15.78 -28.80 3.44
CA LEU A 142 -16.00 -27.41 3.81
C LEU A 142 -14.68 -26.61 3.70
N LEU A 143 -13.57 -27.16 4.19
CA LEU A 143 -12.25 -26.55 4.04
C LEU A 143 -11.93 -26.23 2.57
N ARG A 144 -12.08 -27.19 1.65
CA ARG A 144 -11.79 -26.99 0.22
C ARG A 144 -12.74 -25.96 -0.42
N ALA A 145 -13.99 -25.91 0.01
CA ALA A 145 -14.96 -24.95 -0.50
C ALA A 145 -14.64 -23.51 -0.08
N GLU A 146 -14.23 -23.33 1.18
CA GLU A 146 -13.92 -22.02 1.78
C GLU A 146 -12.47 -21.57 1.55
N LEU A 147 -11.59 -22.46 1.09
CA LEU A 147 -10.18 -22.17 0.84
C LEU A 147 -9.99 -20.94 -0.06
N PHE A 148 -10.69 -20.88 -1.19
CA PHE A 148 -10.57 -19.73 -2.08
C PHE A 148 -11.14 -18.44 -1.48
N PRO A 149 -12.41 -18.37 -1.01
CA PRO A 149 -12.94 -17.17 -0.37
C PRO A 149 -12.04 -16.60 0.72
N VAL A 150 -11.52 -17.44 1.61
CA VAL A 150 -10.68 -17.02 2.73
C VAL A 150 -9.31 -16.50 2.25
N LEU A 151 -8.65 -17.23 1.34
CA LEU A 151 -7.35 -16.79 0.79
C LEU A 151 -7.48 -15.56 -0.11
N PHE A 152 -8.66 -15.30 -0.69
CA PHE A 152 -8.89 -14.13 -1.52
C PHE A 152 -8.62 -12.82 -0.77
N PHE A 153 -8.81 -12.78 0.55
CA PHE A 153 -8.47 -11.61 1.36
C PHE A 153 -7.01 -11.17 1.23
N LEU A 154 -6.09 -12.11 1.00
CA LEU A 154 -4.66 -11.83 0.86
C LEU A 154 -4.35 -10.90 -0.34
N THR A 155 -5.27 -10.79 -1.30
CA THR A 155 -5.15 -9.82 -2.41
C THR A 155 -5.23 -8.36 -1.95
N ALA A 156 -5.83 -8.09 -0.78
CA ALA A 156 -5.92 -6.75 -0.21
C ALA A 156 -4.78 -6.41 0.76
N VAL A 157 -3.92 -7.38 1.08
CA VAL A 157 -2.83 -7.18 2.03
C VAL A 157 -1.66 -6.50 1.31
N PRO A 158 -1.16 -5.35 1.80
CA PRO A 158 -0.11 -4.58 1.13
C PRO A 158 1.18 -5.38 1.01
N TRP A 159 1.79 -5.36 -0.18
CA TRP A 159 3.03 -6.07 -0.46
C TRP A 159 4.20 -5.45 0.31
N PRO A 160 5.10 -6.26 0.87
CA PRO A 160 6.34 -5.74 1.44
C PRO A 160 7.15 -4.96 0.39
N PRO A 161 7.72 -3.77 0.74
CA PRO A 161 8.42 -2.92 -0.22
C PRO A 161 9.57 -3.62 -0.97
N ARG A 162 10.26 -4.57 -0.31
CA ARG A 162 11.29 -5.44 -0.91
C ARG A 162 10.83 -6.20 -2.16
N PHE A 163 9.52 -6.42 -2.33
CA PHE A 163 8.93 -7.06 -3.49
C PHE A 163 8.24 -6.05 -4.40
N GLU A 164 7.52 -5.08 -3.83
CA GLU A 164 6.77 -4.10 -4.61
C GLU A 164 7.69 -3.15 -5.40
N GLN A 165 8.75 -2.62 -4.78
CA GLN A 165 9.61 -1.62 -5.42
C GLN A 165 10.38 -2.16 -6.64
N PRO A 166 11.01 -3.35 -6.60
CA PRO A 166 11.68 -3.88 -7.79
C PRO A 166 10.71 -4.15 -8.94
N ILE A 167 9.49 -4.59 -8.62
CA ILE A 167 8.43 -4.79 -9.62
C ILE A 167 8.03 -3.45 -10.22
N THR A 168 7.74 -2.44 -9.40
CA THR A 168 7.38 -1.08 -9.84
C THR A 168 8.47 -0.49 -10.73
N ALA A 169 9.74 -0.52 -10.31
CA ALA A 169 10.86 -0.01 -11.10
C ALA A 169 11.05 -0.77 -12.41
N GLY A 170 10.94 -2.11 -12.40
CA GLY A 170 11.00 -2.93 -13.60
C GLY A 170 9.87 -2.61 -14.58
N LEU A 171 8.65 -2.41 -14.08
CA LEU A 171 7.50 -2.01 -14.88
C LEU A 171 7.69 -0.61 -15.49
N MET A 172 8.17 0.37 -14.71
CA MET A 172 8.45 1.73 -15.20
C MET A 172 9.42 1.71 -16.38
N ASN A 173 10.55 1.01 -16.23
CA ASN A 173 11.56 0.90 -17.30
C ASN A 173 11.01 0.19 -18.54
N THR A 174 10.26 -0.90 -18.34
CA THR A 174 9.68 -1.68 -19.45
C THR A 174 8.64 -0.87 -20.23
N VAL A 175 7.75 -0.18 -19.50
CA VAL A 175 6.73 0.68 -20.10
C VAL A 175 7.38 1.86 -20.82
N ALA A 176 8.44 2.47 -20.27
CA ALA A 176 9.20 3.53 -20.93
C ALA A 176 9.75 3.04 -22.27
N ALA A 177 10.49 1.93 -22.26
CA ALA A 177 11.11 1.35 -23.45
C ALA A 177 10.07 0.98 -24.52
N ALA A 178 9.00 0.29 -24.12
CA ALA A 178 7.92 -0.09 -25.04
C ALA A 178 7.21 1.14 -25.63
N THR A 179 6.98 2.18 -24.83
CA THR A 179 6.38 3.44 -25.29
C THR A 179 7.27 4.12 -26.31
N THR A 180 8.59 4.16 -26.11
CA THR A 180 9.53 4.74 -27.07
C THR A 180 9.54 4.00 -28.40
N VAL A 181 9.47 2.66 -28.40
CA VAL A 181 9.32 1.88 -29.63
C VAL A 181 8.04 2.29 -30.37
N LEU A 182 6.92 2.41 -29.67
CA LEU A 182 5.65 2.85 -30.28
C LEU A 182 5.73 4.27 -30.84
N LEU A 183 6.42 5.19 -30.16
CA LEU A 183 6.65 6.55 -30.64
C LEU A 183 7.52 6.58 -31.90
N HIS A 184 8.57 5.76 -31.95
CA HIS A 184 9.41 5.61 -33.15
C HIS A 184 8.60 5.10 -34.34
N LEU A 185 7.68 4.14 -34.12
CA LEU A 185 6.76 3.65 -35.16
C LEU A 185 5.83 4.76 -35.67
N CYS A 186 5.53 5.77 -34.85
CA CYS A 186 4.77 6.96 -35.26
C CYS A 186 5.66 8.08 -35.86
N GLY A 187 6.94 7.83 -36.10
CA GLY A 187 7.88 8.82 -36.66
C GLY A 187 8.34 9.88 -35.65
N ILE A 188 8.13 9.67 -34.35
CA ILE A 188 8.52 10.60 -33.30
C ILE A 188 9.85 10.15 -32.71
N THR A 189 10.88 10.99 -32.81
CA THR A 189 12.17 10.72 -32.17
C THR A 189 12.04 10.87 -30.66
N ALA A 190 12.19 9.76 -29.94
CA ALA A 190 12.14 9.72 -28.48
C ALA A 190 13.34 8.95 -27.92
N HIS A 191 13.86 9.36 -26.77
CA HIS A 191 14.93 8.67 -26.06
C HIS A 191 14.51 8.30 -24.65
N THR A 192 14.64 7.04 -24.28
CA THR A 192 14.42 6.57 -22.90
C THR A 192 15.68 6.64 -22.07
N SER A 193 15.53 7.08 -20.83
CA SER A 193 16.56 6.95 -19.80
C SER A 193 15.85 6.58 -18.49
N GLY A 194 16.08 5.37 -17.98
CA GLY A 194 15.30 4.82 -16.86
C GLY A 194 13.78 4.89 -17.11
N GLY A 195 13.03 5.38 -16.12
CA GLY A 195 11.58 5.60 -16.20
C GLY A 195 11.15 6.88 -16.94
N ALA A 196 12.01 7.58 -17.67
CA ALA A 196 11.63 8.81 -18.39
C ALA A 196 11.81 8.71 -19.90
N ILE A 197 10.97 9.45 -20.62
CA ILE A 197 10.97 9.56 -22.07
C ILE A 197 11.25 11.01 -22.46
N THR A 198 12.37 11.24 -23.15
CA THR A 198 12.73 12.55 -23.70
C THR A 198 12.12 12.70 -25.08
N LEU A 199 11.35 13.77 -25.25
CA LEU A 199 10.63 14.17 -26.47
C LEU A 199 11.12 15.55 -26.93
N ARG A 200 10.66 16.04 -28.09
CA ARG A 200 11.10 17.34 -28.63
C ARG A 200 10.67 18.50 -27.74
N LYS A 201 9.47 18.41 -27.14
CA LYS A 201 8.89 19.47 -26.31
C LYS A 201 9.13 19.32 -24.81
N GLY A 202 9.90 18.30 -24.40
CA GLY A 202 10.28 18.11 -23.00
C GLY A 202 10.43 16.65 -22.60
N VAL A 203 10.55 16.41 -21.29
CA VAL A 203 10.74 15.07 -20.71
C VAL A 203 9.45 14.65 -20.00
N VAL A 204 8.97 13.44 -20.31
CA VAL A 204 7.83 12.81 -19.64
C VAL A 204 8.38 11.75 -18.68
N GLY A 205 8.28 12.00 -17.38
CA GLY A 205 8.59 11.02 -16.35
C GLY A 205 7.43 10.05 -16.14
N ILE A 206 7.70 8.74 -16.15
CA ILE A 206 6.75 7.73 -15.71
C ILE A 206 6.93 7.62 -14.21
N THR A 207 6.03 8.23 -13.44
CA THR A 207 5.99 8.10 -11.97
C THR A 207 5.40 6.76 -11.55
N GLU A 208 5.44 6.46 -10.25
CA GLU A 208 4.82 5.25 -9.70
C GLU A 208 3.33 5.16 -10.05
N ALA A 209 2.61 6.29 -10.08
CA ALA A 209 1.23 6.38 -10.59
C ALA A 209 1.03 5.93 -12.07
N CYS A 210 2.08 5.94 -12.88
CA CYS A 210 2.09 5.51 -14.29
C CYS A 210 2.89 4.22 -14.55
N SER A 211 3.53 3.66 -13.51
CA SER A 211 4.25 2.38 -13.58
C SER A 211 3.36 1.21 -14.00
N GLY A 212 2.07 1.28 -13.70
CA GLY A 212 1.11 0.20 -13.91
C GLY A 212 0.97 -0.75 -12.72
N ILE A 213 1.68 -0.54 -11.61
CA ILE A 213 1.58 -1.39 -10.42
C ILE A 213 0.15 -1.45 -9.86
N ARG A 214 -0.54 -0.31 -9.82
CA ARG A 214 -1.94 -0.23 -9.38
C ARG A 214 -2.87 -1.04 -10.27
N SER A 215 -2.73 -0.91 -11.59
CA SER A 215 -3.50 -1.67 -12.57
C SER A 215 -3.22 -3.16 -12.45
N LEU A 216 -1.96 -3.55 -12.23
CA LEU A 216 -1.55 -4.95 -12.03
C LEU A 216 -2.19 -5.54 -10.77
N GLN A 217 -2.06 -4.89 -9.62
CA GLN A 217 -2.63 -5.33 -8.35
C GLN A 217 -4.16 -5.43 -8.43
N SER A 218 -4.82 -4.39 -8.97
CA SER A 218 -6.27 -4.35 -9.17
C SER A 218 -6.73 -5.42 -10.17
N GLY A 219 -5.96 -5.65 -11.23
CA GLY A 219 -6.20 -6.68 -12.24
C GLY A 219 -6.08 -8.10 -11.69
N ILE A 220 -5.08 -8.38 -10.86
CA ILE A 220 -4.92 -9.65 -10.15
C ILE A 220 -6.14 -9.91 -9.25
N MET A 221 -6.48 -8.94 -8.39
CA MET A 221 -7.63 -9.04 -7.49
C MET A 221 -8.92 -9.27 -8.28
N PHE A 222 -9.19 -8.45 -9.29
CA PHE A 222 -10.43 -8.53 -10.06
C PHE A 222 -10.50 -9.79 -10.93
N GLY A 223 -9.39 -10.23 -11.53
CA GLY A 223 -9.30 -11.47 -12.28
C GLY A 223 -9.58 -12.70 -11.41
N LEU A 224 -9.02 -12.74 -10.20
CA LEU A 224 -9.32 -13.79 -9.22
C LEU A 224 -10.79 -13.76 -8.78
N ALA A 225 -11.34 -12.56 -8.53
CA ALA A 225 -12.74 -12.36 -8.16
C ALA A 225 -13.69 -12.81 -9.27
N MET A 226 -13.43 -12.45 -10.53
CA MET A 226 -14.26 -12.85 -11.67
C MET A 226 -14.16 -14.35 -11.95
N GLY A 227 -12.98 -14.95 -11.76
CA GLY A 227 -12.80 -16.39 -11.82
C GLY A 227 -13.68 -17.14 -10.83
N GLU A 228 -13.81 -16.63 -9.60
CA GLU A 228 -14.75 -17.16 -8.62
C GLU A 228 -16.19 -16.83 -8.99
N TRP A 229 -16.49 -15.57 -9.30
CA TRP A 229 -17.84 -15.09 -9.63
C TRP A 229 -18.50 -15.97 -10.70
N PHE A 230 -17.77 -16.30 -11.76
CA PHE A 230 -18.25 -17.17 -12.84
C PHE A 230 -18.04 -18.68 -12.60
N ARG A 231 -17.51 -19.08 -11.45
CA ARG A 231 -17.21 -20.49 -11.09
C ARG A 231 -16.36 -21.20 -12.14
N LEU A 232 -15.32 -20.53 -12.63
CA LEU A 232 -14.44 -21.09 -13.65
C LEU A 232 -13.67 -22.30 -13.10
N ARG A 233 -13.44 -23.30 -13.96
CA ARG A 233 -12.52 -24.41 -13.65
C ARG A 233 -11.10 -23.86 -13.41
N PRO A 234 -10.23 -24.53 -12.62
CA PRO A 234 -8.92 -24.02 -12.25
C PRO A 234 -8.07 -23.52 -13.43
N LEU A 235 -8.02 -24.27 -14.54
CA LEU A 235 -7.26 -23.86 -15.72
C LEU A 235 -7.82 -22.59 -16.38
N LYS A 236 -9.14 -22.47 -16.50
CA LYS A 236 -9.79 -21.26 -17.05
C LYS A 236 -9.64 -20.06 -16.12
N ARG A 237 -9.56 -20.31 -14.82
CA ARG A 237 -9.27 -19.30 -13.81
C ARG A 237 -7.84 -18.77 -13.94
N LEU A 238 -6.87 -19.67 -14.13
CA LEU A 238 -5.48 -19.29 -14.39
C LEU A 238 -5.36 -18.51 -15.72
N ALA A 239 -6.07 -18.96 -16.76
CA ALA A 239 -6.14 -18.24 -18.03
C ALA A 239 -6.74 -16.83 -17.85
N LEU A 240 -7.84 -16.69 -17.10
CA LEU A 240 -8.43 -15.39 -16.82
C LEU A 240 -7.48 -14.49 -16.01
N LEU A 241 -6.74 -15.04 -15.05
CA LEU A 241 -5.73 -14.30 -14.30
C LEU A 241 -4.60 -13.81 -15.21
N ALA A 242 -4.11 -14.66 -16.11
CA ALA A 242 -3.10 -14.28 -17.10
C ALA A 242 -3.63 -13.19 -18.05
N ILE A 243 -4.88 -13.31 -18.51
CA ILE A 243 -5.56 -12.28 -19.32
C ILE A 243 -5.68 -10.98 -18.54
N ALA A 244 -6.06 -11.03 -17.26
CA ALA A 244 -6.20 -9.84 -16.42
C ALA A 244 -4.86 -9.12 -16.22
N ILE A 245 -3.77 -9.86 -16.01
CA ILE A 245 -2.40 -9.31 -15.94
C ILE A 245 -2.02 -8.69 -17.30
N GLY A 246 -2.23 -9.40 -18.40
CA GLY A 246 -1.94 -8.88 -19.75
C GLY A 246 -2.73 -7.61 -20.09
N LEU A 247 -4.01 -7.57 -19.73
CA LEU A 247 -4.85 -6.39 -19.87
C LEU A 247 -4.35 -5.24 -18.98
N ALA A 248 -3.97 -5.50 -17.74
CA ALA A 248 -3.43 -4.47 -16.85
C ALA A 248 -2.16 -3.82 -17.40
N LEU A 249 -1.23 -4.63 -17.92
CA LEU A 249 0.01 -4.15 -18.52
C LEU A 249 -0.25 -3.43 -19.85
N GLY A 250 -1.08 -4.01 -20.72
CA GLY A 250 -1.39 -3.45 -22.04
C GLY A 250 -2.19 -2.14 -21.95
N THR A 251 -3.18 -2.07 -21.06
CA THR A 251 -3.96 -0.85 -20.85
C THR A 251 -3.12 0.26 -20.23
N ASN A 252 -2.19 -0.08 -19.33
CA ASN A 252 -1.20 0.88 -18.83
C ASN A 252 -0.25 1.38 -19.92
N LEU A 253 0.25 0.50 -20.79
CA LEU A 253 1.10 0.89 -21.93
C LEU A 253 0.36 1.84 -22.88
N ILE A 254 -0.91 1.56 -23.20
CA ILE A 254 -1.74 2.44 -24.02
C ILE A 254 -1.89 3.81 -23.36
N ARG A 255 -2.17 3.85 -22.05
CA ARG A 255 -2.27 5.11 -21.30
C ARG A 255 -0.97 5.91 -21.41
N THR A 256 0.16 5.30 -21.09
CA THR A 256 1.47 5.99 -21.12
C THR A 256 1.79 6.48 -22.52
N PHE A 257 1.54 5.67 -23.55
CA PHE A 257 1.73 6.07 -24.94
C PHE A 257 0.85 7.26 -25.36
N VAL A 258 -0.43 7.24 -25.03
CA VAL A 258 -1.35 8.37 -25.32
C VAL A 258 -0.90 9.64 -24.59
N LEU A 259 -0.48 9.53 -23.33
CA LEU A 259 0.04 10.68 -22.59
C LEU A 259 1.35 11.23 -23.19
N SER A 260 2.25 10.36 -23.65
CA SER A 260 3.48 10.78 -24.35
C SER A 260 3.20 11.43 -25.71
N LEU A 261 2.23 10.92 -26.48
CA LEU A 261 1.79 11.58 -27.72
C LEU A 261 1.21 12.96 -27.43
N GLN A 262 0.38 13.07 -26.40
CA GLN A 262 -0.18 14.36 -26.01
C GLN A 262 0.90 15.35 -25.58
N ALA A 263 1.92 14.88 -24.86
CA ALA A 263 3.08 15.69 -24.48
C ALA A 263 3.85 16.20 -25.72
N GLU A 264 4.06 15.35 -26.73
CA GLU A 264 4.74 15.74 -27.97
C GLU A 264 3.91 16.74 -28.80
N TRP A 265 2.60 16.55 -28.91
CA TRP A 265 1.76 17.42 -29.74
C TRP A 265 1.38 18.73 -29.06
N HIS A 266 1.06 18.70 -27.76
CA HIS A 266 0.46 19.82 -27.05
C HIS A 266 1.31 20.34 -25.88
N GLY A 267 2.48 19.74 -25.64
CA GLY A 267 3.36 20.07 -24.52
C GLY A 267 2.92 19.43 -23.21
N ILE A 268 3.82 19.46 -22.21
CA ILE A 268 3.64 18.78 -20.91
C ILE A 268 2.42 19.31 -20.14
N ALA A 269 2.14 20.61 -20.21
CA ALA A 269 1.00 21.23 -19.52
C ALA A 269 -0.38 20.68 -19.97
N ALA A 270 -0.48 20.12 -21.19
CA ALA A 270 -1.71 19.51 -21.67
C ALA A 270 -1.95 18.12 -21.07
N VAL A 271 -0.89 17.40 -20.71
CA VAL A 271 -0.94 16.07 -20.07
C VAL A 271 -1.64 16.16 -18.72
N GLU A 272 -1.33 17.20 -17.94
CA GLU A 272 -1.91 17.43 -16.61
C GLU A 272 -3.44 17.55 -16.63
N LYS A 273 -4.04 18.01 -17.74
CA LYS A 273 -5.50 18.19 -17.86
C LYS A 273 -6.24 16.88 -18.14
N ILE A 274 -5.59 15.93 -18.82
CA ILE A 274 -6.23 14.69 -19.29
C ILE A 274 -5.83 13.46 -18.48
N HIS A 275 -4.83 13.59 -17.62
CA HIS A 275 -4.21 12.49 -16.88
C HIS A 275 -5.23 11.67 -16.07
N ASP A 276 -6.05 12.34 -15.25
CA ASP A 276 -6.98 11.68 -14.33
C ASP A 276 -8.16 11.02 -15.06
N LEU A 277 -8.65 11.68 -16.11
CA LEU A 277 -9.71 11.15 -16.97
C LEU A 277 -9.22 9.90 -17.71
N THR A 278 -8.02 9.97 -18.30
CA THR A 278 -7.42 8.84 -19.02
C THR A 278 -7.19 7.66 -18.07
N GLY A 279 -6.66 7.91 -16.87
CA GLY A 279 -6.48 6.88 -15.84
C GLY A 279 -7.78 6.15 -15.49
N SER A 280 -8.85 6.91 -15.22
CA SER A 280 -10.15 6.34 -14.82
C SER A 280 -10.81 5.53 -15.94
N LEU A 281 -10.76 6.03 -17.18
CA LEU A 281 -11.32 5.35 -18.35
C LEU A 281 -10.60 4.02 -18.63
N VAL A 282 -9.26 4.03 -18.58
CA VAL A 282 -8.42 2.85 -18.85
C VAL A 282 -8.65 1.76 -17.81
N VAL A 283 -8.73 2.10 -16.52
CA VAL A 283 -9.06 1.14 -15.45
C VAL A 283 -10.47 0.58 -15.62
N THR A 284 -11.44 1.42 -15.95
CA THR A 284 -12.83 0.98 -16.19
C THR A 284 -12.90 0.01 -17.37
N ALA A 285 -12.23 0.34 -18.48
CA ALA A 285 -12.14 -0.52 -19.66
C ALA A 285 -11.49 -1.87 -19.32
N MET A 286 -10.41 -1.87 -18.54
CA MET A 286 -9.75 -3.09 -18.05
C MET A 286 -10.72 -3.98 -17.26
N VAL A 287 -11.45 -3.41 -16.29
CA VAL A 287 -12.43 -4.14 -15.47
C VAL A 287 -13.54 -4.73 -16.34
N VAL A 288 -14.10 -3.96 -17.28
CA VAL A 288 -15.13 -4.45 -18.22
C VAL A 288 -14.58 -5.57 -19.10
N ALA A 289 -13.36 -5.43 -19.62
CA ALA A 289 -12.73 -6.45 -20.45
C ALA A 289 -12.49 -7.76 -19.68
N ILE A 290 -12.01 -7.70 -18.44
CA ILE A 290 -11.84 -8.88 -17.58
C ILE A 290 -13.20 -9.55 -17.31
N TRP A 291 -14.25 -8.77 -17.04
CA TRP A 291 -15.60 -9.30 -16.83
C TRP A 291 -16.13 -10.00 -18.09
N LEU A 292 -15.97 -9.40 -19.27
CA LEU A 292 -16.34 -9.99 -20.55
C LEU A 292 -15.60 -11.30 -20.81
N CYS A 293 -14.28 -11.32 -20.61
CA CYS A 293 -13.46 -12.53 -20.76
C CYS A 293 -13.92 -13.63 -19.79
N GLY A 294 -14.18 -13.29 -18.53
CA GLY A 294 -14.71 -14.22 -17.54
C GLY A 294 -16.07 -14.81 -17.95
N ARG A 295 -16.96 -13.97 -18.50
CA ARG A 295 -18.26 -14.39 -19.01
C ARG A 295 -18.12 -15.33 -20.22
N LEU A 296 -17.20 -15.05 -21.13
CA LEU A 296 -16.92 -15.91 -22.30
C LEU A 296 -16.33 -17.27 -21.87
N LEU A 297 -15.40 -17.26 -20.91
CA LEU A 297 -14.77 -18.48 -20.39
C LEU A 297 -15.72 -19.36 -19.59
N ARG A 298 -16.79 -18.80 -19.00
CA ARG A 298 -17.78 -19.52 -18.19
C ARG A 298 -18.35 -20.77 -18.86
N GLY A 299 -18.44 -20.80 -20.19
CA GLY A 299 -19.11 -21.87 -20.92
C GLY A 299 -20.60 -21.99 -20.57
N ARG A 300 -21.31 -22.93 -21.21
CA ARG A 300 -22.72 -23.24 -20.90
C ARG A 300 -22.83 -24.10 -19.65
N VAL A 301 -22.51 -23.55 -18.48
CA VAL A 301 -22.71 -24.24 -17.20
C VAL A 301 -24.02 -23.77 -16.56
N ALA A 302 -24.74 -24.74 -15.98
CA ALA A 302 -26.04 -24.61 -15.34
C ALA A 302 -26.19 -23.35 -14.48
N ALA A 303 -27.42 -22.85 -14.40
CA ALA A 303 -27.80 -21.69 -13.60
C ALA A 303 -27.17 -21.76 -12.21
N VAL A 304 -26.64 -20.62 -11.73
CA VAL A 304 -26.15 -20.51 -10.36
C VAL A 304 -27.35 -20.84 -9.46
N PRO A 305 -27.26 -21.86 -8.57
CA PRO A 305 -28.35 -22.15 -7.65
C PRO A 305 -28.70 -20.88 -6.89
N ALA A 306 -30.00 -20.57 -6.80
CA ALA A 306 -30.44 -19.44 -5.99
C ALA A 306 -29.92 -19.59 -4.56
N LEU A 307 -29.56 -18.47 -3.95
CA LEU A 307 -29.14 -18.42 -2.55
C LEU A 307 -30.34 -18.79 -1.67
N ASP A 308 -30.30 -20.00 -1.12
CA ASP A 308 -31.30 -20.50 -0.18
C ASP A 308 -30.84 -20.22 1.26
N PHE A 309 -31.32 -19.09 1.80
CA PHE A 309 -31.02 -18.67 3.17
C PHE A 309 -31.55 -19.66 4.23
N GLY A 310 -32.59 -20.43 3.92
CA GLY A 310 -33.10 -21.49 4.79
C GLY A 310 -32.09 -22.61 4.97
N LYS A 311 -31.54 -23.12 3.86
CA LYS A 311 -30.47 -24.14 3.89
C LYS A 311 -29.20 -23.65 4.57
N ILE A 312 -28.80 -22.40 4.33
CA ILE A 312 -27.64 -21.80 5.00
C ILE A 312 -27.85 -21.80 6.51
N LYS A 313 -29.04 -21.36 6.95
CA LYS A 313 -29.41 -21.29 8.37
C LYS A 313 -29.40 -22.67 9.04
N GLU A 314 -30.02 -23.67 8.44
CA GLU A 314 -30.04 -25.04 8.96
C GLU A 314 -28.63 -25.63 9.08
N ARG A 315 -27.79 -25.43 8.05
CA ARG A 315 -26.40 -25.88 8.05
C ARG A 315 -25.56 -25.18 9.09
N TRP A 316 -25.74 -23.87 9.25
CA TRP A 316 -25.08 -23.11 10.28
C TRP A 316 -25.39 -23.66 11.67
N PHE A 317 -26.66 -24.05 11.92
CA PHE A 317 -27.02 -24.69 13.17
C PHE A 317 -26.44 -26.09 13.34
N GLY A 318 -26.42 -26.91 12.27
CA GLY A 318 -25.73 -28.20 12.29
C GLY A 318 -24.26 -28.05 12.66
N LEU A 319 -23.56 -27.11 12.02
CA LEU A 319 -22.18 -26.73 12.30
C LEU A 319 -22.00 -26.30 13.76
N SER A 320 -22.95 -25.49 14.26
CA SER A 320 -22.88 -24.93 15.61
C SER A 320 -23.01 -25.95 16.74
N ARG A 321 -23.61 -27.11 16.45
CA ARG A 321 -23.81 -28.21 17.40
C ARG A 321 -22.62 -29.16 17.50
N ASN A 322 -21.61 -28.95 16.66
CA ASN A 322 -20.46 -29.83 16.52
C ASN A 322 -19.20 -29.34 17.25
N LEU A 323 -19.22 -28.13 17.79
CA LEU A 323 -18.13 -27.62 18.63
C LEU A 323 -18.32 -28.08 20.08
N SER A 324 -17.25 -28.58 20.68
CA SER A 324 -17.22 -28.97 22.10
C SER A 324 -17.12 -27.73 23.00
N GLY A 325 -17.53 -27.88 24.27
CA GLY A 325 -17.35 -26.84 25.29
C GLY A 325 -15.87 -26.48 25.56
N GLY A 326 -14.94 -27.42 25.34
CA GLY A 326 -13.50 -27.15 25.45
C GLY A 326 -13.02 -26.15 24.39
N ILE A 327 -13.49 -26.31 23.14
CA ILE A 327 -13.17 -25.39 22.05
C ILE A 327 -13.77 -24.01 22.30
N ALA A 328 -14.98 -23.95 22.89
CA ALA A 328 -15.59 -22.69 23.31
C ALA A 328 -14.69 -21.90 24.25
N LEU A 329 -14.18 -22.57 25.29
CA LEU A 329 -13.36 -21.96 26.31
C LEU A 329 -12.01 -21.49 25.74
N ALA A 330 -11.39 -22.30 24.88
CA ALA A 330 -10.17 -21.92 24.18
C ALA A 330 -10.39 -20.71 23.27
N ALA A 331 -11.52 -20.65 22.55
CA ALA A 331 -11.88 -19.51 21.71
C ALA A 331 -12.10 -18.23 22.52
N VAL A 332 -12.80 -18.32 23.67
CA VAL A 332 -12.97 -17.19 24.59
C VAL A 332 -11.62 -16.73 25.13
N ALA A 333 -10.77 -17.65 25.59
CA ALA A 333 -9.45 -17.31 26.13
C ALA A 333 -8.57 -16.63 25.09
N LEU A 334 -8.54 -17.14 23.85
CA LEU A 334 -7.78 -16.56 22.76
C LEU A 334 -8.33 -15.17 22.35
N PHE A 335 -9.66 -15.00 22.35
CA PHE A 335 -10.29 -13.71 22.07
C PHE A 335 -9.93 -12.68 23.15
N ILE A 336 -10.01 -13.05 24.42
CA ILE A 336 -9.61 -12.20 25.55
C ILE A 336 -8.12 -11.86 25.44
N ALA A 337 -7.25 -12.85 25.18
CA ALA A 337 -5.81 -12.63 25.01
C ALA A 337 -5.51 -11.64 23.87
N GLY A 338 -6.20 -11.79 22.74
CA GLY A 338 -6.11 -10.88 21.60
C GLY A 338 -6.55 -9.46 21.94
N VAL A 339 -7.73 -9.30 22.55
CA VAL A 339 -8.25 -7.99 22.97
C VAL A 339 -7.32 -7.31 23.97
N LEU A 340 -6.86 -8.04 25.00
CA LEU A 340 -5.95 -7.51 26.01
C LEU A 340 -4.61 -7.11 25.41
N GLY A 341 -4.01 -7.97 24.57
CA GLY A 341 -2.72 -7.70 23.93
C GLY A 341 -2.77 -6.50 22.99
N VAL A 342 -3.78 -6.44 22.10
CA VAL A 342 -3.98 -5.32 21.16
C VAL A 342 -4.29 -4.03 21.91
N ALA A 343 -5.17 -4.06 22.92
CA ALA A 343 -5.48 -2.87 23.72
C ALA A 343 -4.27 -2.37 24.50
N ALA A 344 -3.48 -3.27 25.11
CA ALA A 344 -2.25 -2.91 25.80
C ALA A 344 -1.22 -2.29 24.85
N ALA A 345 -1.07 -2.81 23.64
CA ALA A 345 -0.19 -2.24 22.61
C ALA A 345 -0.64 -0.83 22.23
N GLN A 346 -1.93 -0.64 21.93
CA GLN A 346 -2.50 0.66 21.58
C GLN A 346 -2.36 1.69 22.72
N ILE A 347 -2.64 1.30 23.97
CA ILE A 347 -2.48 2.17 25.13
C ILE A 347 -1.00 2.56 25.32
N THR A 348 -0.09 1.61 25.14
CA THR A 348 1.34 1.84 25.29
C THR A 348 1.84 2.79 24.21
N SER A 349 1.53 2.52 22.95
CA SER A 349 1.85 3.42 21.83
C SER A 349 1.26 4.82 22.01
N ALA A 350 0.01 4.94 22.45
CA ALA A 350 -0.62 6.23 22.69
C ALA A 350 0.04 7.01 23.84
N ARG A 351 0.49 6.31 24.90
CA ARG A 351 1.25 6.92 26.00
C ARG A 351 2.64 7.38 25.58
N MET A 352 3.29 6.63 24.69
CA MET A 352 4.57 7.05 24.09
C MET A 352 4.34 8.31 23.23
N GLU A 353 3.35 8.26 22.34
CA GLU A 353 2.98 9.39 21.47
C GLU A 353 2.64 10.67 22.25
N ALA A 354 1.95 10.56 23.39
CA ALA A 354 1.62 11.71 24.23
C ALA A 354 2.84 12.32 24.95
N ARG A 355 3.91 11.55 25.16
CA ARG A 355 5.17 12.02 25.75
C ARG A 355 6.13 12.58 24.70
N ASP A 356 5.98 12.15 23.46
CA ASP A 356 6.84 12.54 22.36
C ASP A 356 6.50 13.95 21.84
N ARG A 357 7.48 14.85 21.92
CA ARG A 357 7.41 16.16 21.26
C ARG A 357 7.66 15.95 19.77
N THR A 358 6.58 15.74 19.01
CA THR A 358 6.66 15.64 17.55
C THR A 358 6.61 17.02 16.91
N GLN A 359 7.46 17.23 15.91
CA GLN A 359 7.50 18.48 15.17
C GLN A 359 6.18 18.71 14.43
N THR A 360 5.51 19.85 14.65
CA THR A 360 4.20 20.14 14.03
C THR A 360 4.25 21.14 12.88
N ARG A 361 5.38 21.84 12.72
CA ARG A 361 5.66 22.82 11.66
C ARG A 361 7.04 22.56 11.06
N ALA A 362 7.24 22.90 9.78
CA ALA A 362 8.55 22.86 9.14
C ALA A 362 9.56 23.71 9.92
N TRP A 363 10.79 23.21 10.04
CA TRP A 363 11.90 23.93 10.66
C TRP A 363 12.88 24.46 9.62
N PHE A 364 12.82 23.93 8.40
CA PHE A 364 13.45 24.58 7.25
C PHE A 364 12.50 25.61 6.66
N SER A 365 13.06 26.78 6.38
CA SER A 365 12.41 27.83 5.60
C SER A 365 13.42 28.45 4.63
N LEU A 366 12.90 29.04 3.57
CA LEU A 366 13.72 29.72 2.58
C LEU A 366 14.10 31.13 3.05
N ARG A 367 15.35 31.53 2.78
CA ARG A 367 15.83 32.89 2.99
C ARG A 367 15.41 33.78 1.83
N ASP A 368 14.61 34.80 2.11
CA ASP A 368 14.23 35.79 1.09
C ASP A 368 15.41 36.71 0.69
N ASP A 369 16.38 36.93 1.59
CA ASP A 369 17.63 37.69 1.35
C ASP A 369 18.85 36.76 1.34
N SER A 370 18.89 35.85 0.36
CA SER A 370 19.96 34.85 0.21
C SER A 370 21.20 35.38 -0.54
N GLY A 371 21.15 36.61 -1.05
CA GLY A 371 22.20 37.18 -1.91
C GLY A 371 22.33 36.50 -3.29
N VAL A 372 21.41 35.60 -3.64
CA VAL A 372 21.41 34.81 -4.86
C VAL A 372 20.11 35.04 -5.62
N ALA A 373 20.18 35.19 -6.96
CA ALA A 373 18.97 35.35 -7.77
C ALA A 373 18.16 34.05 -7.78
N GLN A 374 17.00 34.10 -7.12
CA GLN A 374 16.11 32.97 -6.89
C GLN A 374 14.73 33.21 -7.52
N THR A 375 14.12 32.14 -8.02
CA THR A 375 12.77 32.15 -8.55
C THR A 375 12.02 30.96 -7.96
N ARG A 376 10.89 31.22 -7.29
CA ARG A 376 10.02 30.14 -6.82
C ARG A 376 9.39 29.45 -8.02
N ILE A 377 9.39 28.13 -8.02
CA ILE A 377 8.78 27.29 -9.06
C ILE A 377 7.68 26.44 -8.43
N ASP A 378 6.65 26.13 -9.20
CA ASP A 378 5.62 25.19 -8.76
C ASP A 378 6.17 23.76 -8.81
N PHE A 379 5.77 22.93 -7.86
CA PHE A 379 6.08 21.51 -7.93
C PHE A 379 5.37 20.87 -9.11
N PRO A 380 6.06 19.97 -9.84
CA PRO A 380 5.39 19.06 -10.75
C PRO A 380 4.25 18.33 -10.02
N ARG A 381 3.04 18.34 -10.61
CA ARG A 381 1.83 17.79 -9.97
C ARG A 381 1.97 16.31 -9.62
N ASP A 382 2.64 15.56 -10.47
CA ASP A 382 2.96 14.15 -10.30
C ASP A 382 3.83 13.91 -9.06
N VAL A 383 4.86 14.74 -8.83
CA VAL A 383 5.70 14.68 -7.63
C VAL A 383 4.87 15.02 -6.39
N TRP A 384 4.04 16.07 -6.44
CA TRP A 384 3.18 16.44 -5.31
C TRP A 384 2.13 15.37 -5.00
N GLN A 385 1.49 14.81 -6.03
CA GLN A 385 0.48 13.76 -5.91
C GLN A 385 1.05 12.38 -5.60
N GLU A 386 2.33 12.11 -5.86
CA GLU A 386 2.94 10.87 -5.43
C GLU A 386 3.33 10.99 -3.96
N LEU A 387 4.05 12.05 -3.62
CA LEU A 387 4.67 12.21 -2.31
C LEU A 387 3.71 12.72 -1.22
N HIS A 388 2.60 13.37 -1.60
CA HIS A 388 1.59 13.94 -0.70
C HIS A 388 2.16 14.73 0.51
N PRO A 389 3.10 15.68 0.31
CA PRO A 389 3.61 16.51 1.39
C PRO A 389 2.51 17.35 2.02
N SER A 390 2.67 17.67 3.31
CA SER A 390 1.80 18.65 3.99
C SER A 390 2.09 20.08 3.55
N SER A 391 3.36 20.36 3.22
CA SER A 391 3.81 21.59 2.57
C SER A 391 5.12 21.32 1.83
N GLY A 392 5.44 22.13 0.84
CA GLY A 392 6.75 22.10 0.21
C GLY A 392 7.05 23.42 -0.47
N GLU A 393 8.33 23.68 -0.71
CA GLU A 393 8.81 24.84 -1.45
C GLU A 393 9.85 24.40 -2.49
N ALA A 394 9.73 24.89 -3.72
CA ALA A 394 10.69 24.64 -4.79
C ALA A 394 11.25 25.96 -5.31
N ILE A 395 12.57 26.02 -5.43
CA ILE A 395 13.29 27.19 -5.93
C ILE A 395 14.24 26.79 -7.05
N ARG A 396 14.29 27.65 -8.05
CA ARG A 396 15.35 27.70 -9.05
C ARG A 396 16.30 28.85 -8.74
N VAL A 397 17.59 28.54 -8.70
CA VAL A 397 18.68 29.49 -8.51
C VAL A 397 19.42 29.68 -9.83
N ARG A 398 19.70 30.94 -10.17
CA ARG A 398 20.57 31.31 -11.28
C ARG A 398 21.59 32.35 -10.83
N ASP A 399 22.79 31.89 -10.50
CA ASP A 399 23.87 32.75 -10.02
C ASP A 399 25.04 32.77 -11.01
N PRO A 400 25.61 33.93 -11.37
CA PRO A 400 26.78 34.00 -12.23
C PRO A 400 28.01 33.26 -11.67
N ARG A 401 28.19 33.24 -10.34
CA ARG A 401 29.29 32.58 -9.64
C ARG A 401 28.97 31.11 -9.35
N LEU A 402 27.80 30.82 -8.77
CA LEU A 402 27.43 29.47 -8.30
C LEU A 402 26.82 28.58 -9.40
N GLY A 403 26.27 29.18 -10.46
CA GLY A 403 25.66 28.49 -11.60
C GLY A 403 24.15 28.29 -11.46
N TYR A 404 23.64 27.24 -12.09
CA TYR A 404 22.23 26.88 -12.10
C TYR A 404 21.95 25.76 -11.09
N ALA A 405 20.89 25.90 -10.31
CA ALA A 405 20.47 24.88 -9.36
C ALA A 405 18.95 24.87 -9.15
N GLU A 406 18.42 23.70 -8.77
CA GLU A 406 17.04 23.55 -8.31
C GLU A 406 17.04 22.92 -6.92
N SER A 407 16.39 23.59 -5.98
CA SER A 407 16.32 23.16 -4.59
C SER A 407 14.87 22.92 -4.19
N TYR A 408 14.66 21.87 -3.41
CA TYR A 408 13.34 21.44 -2.97
C TYR A 408 13.36 21.24 -1.47
N HIS A 409 12.31 21.71 -0.82
CA HIS A 409 11.99 21.37 0.56
C HIS A 409 10.60 20.78 0.63
N PHE A 410 10.48 19.69 1.37
CA PHE A 410 9.22 19.03 1.61
C PHE A 410 9.05 18.78 3.10
N PHE A 411 7.84 19.00 3.60
CA PHE A 411 7.47 18.74 4.99
C PHE A 411 6.20 17.92 5.05
N TRP A 412 6.24 16.87 5.87
CA TRP A 412 5.07 16.10 6.26
C TRP A 412 4.81 16.28 7.75
N LYS A 413 3.59 16.71 8.08
CA LYS A 413 3.09 16.72 9.46
C LYS A 413 3.14 15.32 10.06
N PRO A 414 3.21 15.17 11.39
CA PRO A 414 3.30 13.88 12.05
C PRO A 414 2.23 12.90 11.58
N SER A 415 2.66 11.81 10.96
CA SER A 415 1.79 10.76 10.44
C SER A 415 2.48 9.40 10.51
N PRO A 416 1.74 8.29 10.74
CA PRO A 416 2.30 6.95 10.60
C PRO A 416 2.77 6.67 9.16
N TRP A 417 2.26 7.42 8.18
CA TRP A 417 2.62 7.28 6.76
C TRP A 417 4.01 7.81 6.42
N ASN A 418 4.57 8.68 7.25
CA ASN A 418 5.87 9.29 6.99
C ASN A 418 7.04 8.29 7.08
N ARG A 419 6.77 7.08 7.60
CA ARG A 419 7.71 5.96 7.53
C ARG A 419 8.04 5.54 6.09
N PHE A 420 7.13 5.79 5.16
CA PHE A 420 7.30 5.45 3.74
C PHE A 420 7.86 6.59 2.89
N VAL A 421 7.93 7.83 3.39
CA VAL A 421 8.49 8.96 2.63
C VAL A 421 9.92 8.67 2.18
N LEU A 422 10.69 7.95 3.00
CA LEU A 422 12.09 7.60 2.70
C LEU A 422 12.26 6.56 1.59
N VAL A 423 11.17 5.90 1.18
CA VAL A 423 11.16 5.02 0.01
C VAL A 423 11.37 5.83 -1.28
N HIS A 424 10.92 7.09 -1.31
CA HIS A 424 11.05 7.95 -2.48
C HIS A 424 12.43 8.61 -2.54
N ARG A 425 13.44 7.79 -2.85
CA ARG A 425 14.81 8.26 -3.05
C ARG A 425 14.97 9.02 -4.38
N PRO A 426 16.00 9.89 -4.50
CA PRO A 426 16.38 10.54 -5.75
C PRO A 426 16.58 9.63 -6.96
N ASP A 427 17.06 8.41 -6.73
CA ASP A 427 17.30 7.40 -7.77
C ASP A 427 16.04 6.60 -8.17
N ILE A 428 14.90 6.85 -7.51
CA ILE A 428 13.63 6.10 -7.72
C ILE A 428 12.51 7.03 -8.19
N CYS A 429 12.14 8.06 -7.41
CA CYS A 429 10.93 8.88 -7.66
C CYS A 429 11.14 10.40 -7.54
N MET A 430 12.02 10.85 -6.65
CA MET A 430 12.40 12.26 -6.50
C MET A 430 13.38 12.63 -7.63
N PRO A 431 13.61 13.92 -8.00
CA PRO A 431 13.74 14.44 -9.39
C PRO A 431 14.85 13.86 -10.33
N GLY A 432 15.52 12.78 -9.95
CA GLY A 432 16.31 11.89 -10.80
C GLY A 432 15.50 11.00 -11.75
N VAL A 433 14.17 11.15 -11.89
CA VAL A 433 13.41 10.41 -12.93
C VAL A 433 13.95 10.78 -14.31
N GLY A 434 14.60 9.83 -14.97
CA GLY A 434 15.27 10.07 -16.25
C GLY A 434 16.80 10.13 -16.19
N TRP A 435 17.37 10.11 -14.99
CA TRP A 435 18.81 10.13 -14.77
C TRP A 435 19.32 8.73 -14.42
N GLN A 436 20.48 8.37 -14.94
CA GLN A 436 21.18 7.14 -14.57
C GLN A 436 22.10 7.43 -13.39
N SER A 437 22.06 6.58 -12.36
CA SER A 437 22.90 6.74 -11.17
C SER A 437 24.37 6.43 -11.53
N ALA A 438 25.25 7.40 -11.27
CA ALA A 438 26.70 7.29 -11.46
C ALA A 438 27.38 6.80 -10.16
N GLY A 439 26.93 5.65 -9.63
CA GLY A 439 27.48 5.03 -8.42
C GLY A 439 26.62 5.20 -7.16
N GLY A 440 27.10 4.65 -6.05
CA GLY A 440 26.40 4.69 -4.77
C GLY A 440 26.39 6.10 -4.14
N PRO A 441 25.42 6.39 -3.27
CA PRO A 441 25.35 7.66 -2.55
C PRO A 441 26.54 7.84 -1.60
N GLU A 442 27.13 9.04 -1.63
CA GLU A 442 28.30 9.39 -0.82
C GLU A 442 27.89 10.29 0.36
N PRO A 443 28.23 9.94 1.62
CA PRO A 443 27.90 10.79 2.77
C PRO A 443 28.79 12.04 2.80
N VAL A 444 28.18 13.19 3.11
CA VAL A 444 28.90 14.46 3.29
C VAL A 444 28.42 15.15 4.56
N ARG A 445 29.38 15.58 5.40
CA ARG A 445 29.07 16.34 6.61
C ARG A 445 29.03 17.83 6.32
N VAL A 446 27.99 18.49 6.83
CA VAL A 446 27.72 19.89 6.56
C VAL A 446 27.27 20.56 7.85
N SER A 447 27.91 21.67 8.20
CA SER A 447 27.37 22.56 9.22
C SER A 447 26.22 23.39 8.61
N LEU A 448 25.00 23.22 9.11
CA LEU A 448 23.82 24.02 8.79
C LEU A 448 23.35 24.74 10.06
N SER A 449 23.34 26.07 10.04
CA SER A 449 22.99 26.91 11.19
C SER A 449 23.72 26.51 12.50
N GLY A 450 24.99 26.12 12.41
CA GLY A 450 25.82 25.73 13.57
C GLY A 450 25.62 24.30 14.06
N ARG A 451 24.82 23.46 13.38
CA ARG A 451 24.70 22.03 13.65
C ARG A 451 25.35 21.22 12.54
N ASP A 452 26.19 20.26 12.91
CA ASP A 452 26.75 19.30 11.95
C ASP A 452 25.71 18.24 11.61
N VAL A 453 25.33 18.20 10.34
CA VAL A 453 24.38 17.22 9.79
C VAL A 453 25.05 16.39 8.70
N GLN A 454 24.60 15.15 8.54
CA GLN A 454 25.02 14.27 7.46
C GLN A 454 24.00 14.34 6.32
N LEU A 455 24.44 14.82 5.15
CA LEU A 455 23.71 14.77 3.90
C LEU A 455 24.31 13.68 3.00
N TYR A 456 23.64 13.40 1.89
CA TYR A 456 24.10 12.42 0.92
C TYR A 456 24.14 13.01 -0.47
N ILE A 457 25.18 12.66 -1.21
CA ILE A 457 25.42 13.08 -2.58
C ILE A 457 25.02 11.93 -3.49
N PHE A 458 24.03 12.17 -4.34
CA PHE A 458 23.69 11.31 -5.45
C PHE A 458 24.28 11.89 -6.73
N LYS A 459 25.04 11.08 -7.46
CA LYS A 459 25.60 11.44 -8.76
C LYS A 459 24.77 10.80 -9.85
N PHE A 460 24.50 11.58 -10.87
CA PHE A 460 23.57 11.24 -11.95
C PHE A 460 24.19 11.63 -13.29
N HIS A 461 23.88 10.87 -14.34
CA HIS A 461 24.26 11.22 -15.70
C HIS A 461 23.09 10.97 -16.67
N ARG A 462 23.03 11.78 -17.72
CA ARG A 462 22.04 11.65 -18.80
C ARG A 462 22.67 12.13 -20.11
N GLY A 463 23.17 11.18 -20.91
CA GLY A 463 24.00 11.50 -22.07
C GLY A 463 25.31 12.15 -21.60
N GLU A 464 25.60 13.35 -22.11
CA GLU A 464 26.80 14.13 -21.73
C GLU A 464 26.59 15.06 -20.53
N ILE A 465 25.37 15.14 -20.01
CA ILE A 465 25.05 16.00 -18.86
C ILE A 465 25.23 15.19 -17.59
N GLU A 466 25.97 15.75 -16.65
CA GLU A 466 26.11 15.21 -15.29
C GLU A 466 25.26 16.04 -14.33
N ALA A 467 24.67 15.41 -13.33
CA ALA A 467 23.98 16.09 -12.25
C ALA A 467 24.43 15.55 -10.90
N LEU A 468 24.41 16.43 -9.92
CA LEU A 468 24.68 16.11 -8.54
C LEU A 468 23.52 16.59 -7.69
N GLN A 469 22.97 15.70 -6.88
CA GLN A 469 21.88 15.99 -5.96
C GLN A 469 22.34 15.77 -4.52
N LEU A 470 22.34 16.86 -3.74
CA LEU A 470 22.42 16.78 -2.30
C LEU A 470 21.05 16.43 -1.74
N TRP A 471 21.03 15.56 -0.75
CA TRP A 471 19.82 15.04 -0.14
C TRP A 471 19.98 14.91 1.38
N GLY A 472 19.10 15.58 2.12
CA GLY A 472 19.03 15.55 3.57
C GLY A 472 17.65 15.17 4.05
N VAL A 473 17.60 14.43 5.15
CA VAL A 473 16.35 13.99 5.78
C VAL A 473 16.41 14.28 7.27
N TRP A 474 15.32 14.87 7.78
CA TRP A 474 15.10 15.06 9.21
C TRP A 474 13.81 14.37 9.62
N ARG A 475 13.80 13.77 10.80
CA ARG A 475 12.59 13.22 11.43
C ARG A 475 12.41 13.86 12.79
N ASN A 476 11.25 14.49 12.98
CA ASN A 476 10.98 15.28 14.17
C ASN A 476 12.09 16.29 14.50
N GLY A 477 12.77 16.81 13.48
CA GLY A 477 13.87 17.75 13.64
C GLY A 477 15.27 17.15 13.83
N ASP A 478 15.38 15.85 14.07
CA ASP A 478 16.68 15.19 14.17
C ASP A 478 17.13 14.70 12.78
N PRO A 479 18.37 14.96 12.36
CA PRO A 479 18.88 14.47 11.08
C PRO A 479 18.91 12.94 11.12
N VAL A 480 18.38 12.30 10.06
CA VAL A 480 18.35 10.85 9.96
C VAL A 480 19.54 10.39 9.11
N PRO A 481 20.57 9.77 9.71
CA PRO A 481 21.61 9.12 8.93
C PRO A 481 21.00 7.89 8.25
N LEU A 482 20.68 8.01 6.97
CA LEU A 482 20.19 6.89 6.19
C LEU A 482 21.38 6.12 5.64
N ASP A 483 21.64 4.93 6.15
CA ASP A 483 22.65 4.04 5.56
C ASP A 483 22.15 3.56 4.20
N TYR A 484 22.38 4.36 3.15
CA TYR A 484 21.90 4.10 1.78
C TYR A 484 22.66 2.97 1.08
N GLN A 485 23.00 1.90 1.80
CA GLN A 485 23.48 0.66 1.22
C GLN A 485 22.37 0.11 0.29
N PRO A 486 22.70 -0.35 -0.93
CA PRO A 486 21.75 -1.05 -1.81
C PRO A 486 21.04 -2.22 -1.09
N ASP A 487 21.74 -2.80 -0.12
CA ASP A 487 21.42 -3.99 0.65
C ASP A 487 20.21 -3.80 1.58
N GLN A 488 19.98 -2.60 2.09
CA GLN A 488 18.85 -2.31 3.00
C GLN A 488 17.50 -2.23 2.27
N VAL A 489 17.51 -1.95 0.97
CA VAL A 489 16.30 -1.86 0.15
C VAL A 489 15.95 -3.21 -0.50
N LEU A 490 16.96 -4.04 -0.80
CA LEU A 490 16.82 -5.30 -1.53
C LEU A 490 16.98 -6.58 -0.68
N ARG A 491 17.49 -6.53 0.55
CA ARG A 491 17.69 -7.72 1.41
C ARG A 491 17.16 -7.55 2.82
N ALA A 492 16.89 -8.71 3.44
CA ALA A 492 16.27 -8.93 4.74
C ALA A 492 17.13 -8.52 5.95
N THR A 493 17.90 -7.44 5.86
CA THR A 493 18.57 -6.86 7.02
C THR A 493 17.58 -6.02 7.81
N ALA A 494 17.69 -6.08 9.15
CA ALA A 494 16.92 -5.22 10.03
C ALA A 494 17.19 -3.75 9.65
N ALA A 495 16.16 -2.91 9.71
CA ALA A 495 16.34 -1.47 9.57
C ALA A 495 17.37 -1.03 10.65
N PRO A 496 18.33 -0.16 10.32
CA PRO A 496 19.29 0.28 11.32
C PRO A 496 18.58 1.01 12.46
N PRO A 497 19.16 1.05 13.67
CA PRO A 497 18.50 1.60 14.86
C PRO A 497 17.97 3.02 14.67
N GLU A 498 18.64 3.85 13.84
CA GLU A 498 18.21 5.23 13.56
C GLU A 498 16.92 5.31 12.69
N MET A 499 16.51 4.20 12.08
CA MET A 499 15.26 4.08 11.34
C MET A 499 14.12 3.46 12.15
N HIS A 500 14.39 2.92 13.34
CA HIS A 500 13.36 2.57 14.29
C HIS A 500 12.70 3.85 14.78
N LEU A 501 11.37 3.87 14.87
CA LEU A 501 10.64 5.08 15.26
C LEU A 501 10.86 5.48 16.73
N GLU A 502 11.79 4.87 17.48
CA GLU A 502 12.08 5.15 18.90
C GLU A 502 10.82 5.26 19.80
N GLY A 503 9.71 4.60 19.44
CA GLY A 503 8.43 4.73 20.14
C GLY A 503 7.40 5.67 19.49
N LYS A 504 7.81 6.49 18.53
CA LYS A 504 7.02 7.53 17.86
C LYS A 504 6.18 6.94 16.72
N ARG A 505 4.95 6.54 17.03
CA ARG A 505 3.95 6.08 16.04
C ARG A 505 3.74 7.04 14.87
N ARG A 506 3.94 8.34 15.11
CA ARG A 506 3.87 9.41 14.11
C ARG A 506 5.16 10.21 14.17
N SER A 507 5.84 10.33 13.03
CA SER A 507 6.98 11.23 12.90
C SER A 507 6.64 12.30 11.90
N ALA A 508 7.03 13.54 12.15
CA ALA A 508 7.17 14.50 11.06
C ALA A 508 8.42 14.14 10.25
N THR A 509 8.41 14.43 8.96
CA THR A 509 9.58 14.26 8.10
C THR A 509 9.80 15.52 7.30
N GLU A 510 11.06 15.95 7.23
CA GLU A 510 11.51 17.00 6.33
C GLU A 510 12.55 16.45 5.38
N ILE A 511 12.45 16.83 4.12
CA ILE A 511 13.46 16.56 3.11
C ILE A 511 13.94 17.90 2.59
N VAL A 512 15.27 18.05 2.52
CA VAL A 512 15.92 19.15 1.81
C VAL A 512 16.77 18.56 0.71
N SER A 513 16.60 19.08 -0.49
CA SER A 513 17.31 18.63 -1.68
C SER A 513 17.86 19.83 -2.46
N CYS A 514 19.04 19.68 -3.04
CA CYS A 514 19.65 20.67 -3.94
C CYS A 514 20.29 19.93 -5.12
N VAL A 515 19.79 20.19 -6.32
CA VAL A 515 20.26 19.60 -7.58
C VAL A 515 21.02 20.65 -8.37
N ILE A 516 22.25 20.30 -8.76
CA ILE A 516 23.04 21.07 -9.72
C ILE A 516 23.30 20.21 -10.96
N ALA A 517 23.19 20.80 -12.14
CA ALA A 517 23.59 20.17 -13.40
C ALA A 517 24.91 20.79 -13.88
N GLY A 518 25.71 19.98 -14.56
CA GLY A 518 26.95 20.41 -15.21
C GLY A 518 27.19 19.64 -16.50
N ASP A 519 28.21 20.07 -17.22
CA ASP A 519 28.69 19.45 -18.46
C ASP A 519 30.20 19.17 -18.35
N ALA A 520 30.78 18.57 -19.39
CA ALA A 520 32.22 18.25 -19.42
C ALA A 520 33.14 19.48 -19.23
N ARG A 521 32.66 20.71 -19.45
CA ARG A 521 33.43 21.95 -19.24
C ARG A 521 33.27 22.51 -17.83
N ARG A 522 32.15 22.21 -17.16
CA ARG A 522 31.84 22.65 -15.81
C ARG A 522 31.11 21.54 -15.02
N PRO A 523 31.82 20.46 -14.64
CA PRO A 523 31.21 19.28 -14.02
C PRO A 523 30.60 19.62 -12.66
N PRO A 524 29.45 19.07 -12.26
CA PRO A 524 28.77 19.47 -11.03
C PRO A 524 29.59 19.12 -9.77
N GLU A 525 29.95 20.14 -8.98
CA GLU A 525 30.82 19.96 -7.80
C GLU A 525 30.01 19.99 -6.49
N PRO A 526 30.29 19.08 -5.54
CA PRO A 526 29.60 19.05 -4.24
C PRO A 526 29.67 20.39 -3.49
N GLN A 527 30.82 21.06 -3.55
CA GLN A 527 31.05 22.33 -2.83
C GLN A 527 30.10 23.43 -3.30
N ARG A 528 29.75 23.47 -4.60
CA ARG A 528 28.81 24.44 -5.15
C ARG A 528 27.38 24.15 -4.68
N ALA A 529 26.97 22.89 -4.73
CA ALA A 529 25.66 22.48 -4.22
C ALA A 529 25.51 22.80 -2.72
N LEU A 530 26.57 22.61 -1.94
CA LEU A 530 26.62 22.93 -0.51
C LEU A 530 26.54 24.43 -0.23
N ALA A 531 27.26 25.25 -1.02
CA ALA A 531 27.21 26.70 -0.91
C ALA A 531 25.79 27.24 -1.18
N ILE A 532 25.14 26.72 -2.23
CA ILE A 532 23.74 27.06 -2.57
C ILE A 532 22.79 26.64 -1.45
N LEU A 533 22.91 25.41 -0.94
CA LEU A 533 22.05 24.90 0.13
C LEU A 533 22.16 25.76 1.41
N ARG A 534 23.38 26.18 1.77
CA ARG A 534 23.62 27.09 2.92
C ARG A 534 23.07 28.49 2.72
N ALA A 535 23.12 29.00 1.48
CA ALA A 535 22.59 30.33 1.16
C ALA A 535 21.05 30.35 1.16
N LEU A 536 20.41 29.26 0.72
CA LEU A 536 18.96 29.20 0.54
C LEU A 536 18.20 28.84 1.82
N PHE A 537 18.66 27.84 2.57
CA PHE A 537 17.87 27.29 3.67
C PHE A 537 18.29 27.87 5.02
N HIS A 538 17.29 28.27 5.80
CA HIS A 538 17.44 28.58 7.21
C HIS A 538 16.85 27.45 8.04
N TYR A 539 17.64 26.89 8.96
CA TYR A 539 17.15 25.94 9.94
C TYR A 539 16.80 26.68 11.25
N GLN A 540 15.51 26.75 11.58
CA GLN A 540 14.97 27.30 12.82
C GLN A 540 14.28 26.17 13.61
N PRO A 541 14.98 25.50 14.54
CA PRO A 541 14.31 24.58 15.44
C PRO A 541 13.26 25.37 16.25
N GLY A 542 12.06 24.84 16.41
CA GLY A 542 11.07 25.47 17.28
C GLY A 542 11.61 25.57 18.70
N ASP A 543 11.40 26.71 19.37
CA ASP A 543 11.76 26.88 20.79
C ASP A 543 11.25 25.67 21.57
N GLY A 544 12.19 24.95 22.20
CA GLY A 544 11.88 23.76 22.97
C GLY A 544 11.05 24.12 24.19
N GLY A 545 9.73 24.04 24.06
CA GLY A 545 8.76 24.12 25.16
C GLY A 545 8.49 22.76 25.75
#